data_AF-A0A352Y3A2-F1
#
_entry.id   AF-A0A352Y3A2-F1
#
_cell.length_a   1.000
_cell.length_b   1.000
_cell.length_c   1.000
_cell.angle_alpha   90.00
_cell.angle_beta   90.00
_cell.angle_gamma   90.00
#
_symmetry.space_group_name_H-M   'P 1'
#
loop_
_entity.id
_entity.type
_entity.pdbx_description
1 polymer ?
#
loop_
_entity_poly.entity_id
_entity_poly.type
_entity_poly.pdbx_seq_one_letter_code
_entity_poly.pdbx_strand_id
1 'polypeptide(L)' 'MSAASKSFAVFAVEGIPEIEAGMDLGELIGSALASTGLHHGDILVVSSKIVSKAEGRIVHADDREQAITDET' A
#
# COMPACT_ATOMS: atom_id res chain seq x y z
N MET A 1 25.31 33.27 5.24
CA MET A 1 24.37 32.25 5.77
C MET A 1 24.15 31.23 4.66
N SER A 2 24.55 29.97 4.87
CA SER A 2 24.25 28.91 3.90
C SER A 2 22.76 28.60 4.00
N ALA A 3 22.03 28.73 2.90
CA ALA A 3 20.63 28.31 2.86
C ALA A 3 20.57 26.80 3.10
N ALA A 4 19.78 26.36 4.09
CA ALA A 4 19.58 24.95 4.33
C ALA A 4 18.97 24.31 3.07
N SER A 5 19.72 23.41 2.44
CA SER A 5 19.24 22.64 1.30
C SER A 5 18.11 21.73 1.77
N LYS A 6 16.95 21.80 1.12
CA LYS A 6 15.85 20.85 1.35
C LYS A 6 16.15 19.58 0.57
N SER A 7 16.21 18.44 1.25
CA SER A 7 16.34 17.12 0.64
C SER A 7 15.08 16.30 0.90
N PHE A 8 14.70 15.46 -0.06
CA PHE A 8 13.70 14.40 0.13
C PHE A 8 14.25 13.09 -0.43
N ALA A 9 13.77 11.97 0.11
CA ALA A 9 14.12 10.64 -0.35
C ALA A 9 12.85 9.80 -0.51
N VAL A 10 12.86 8.88 -1.45
CA VAL A 10 11.78 7.92 -1.69
C VAL A 10 12.42 6.56 -1.96
N PHE A 11 11.88 5.53 -1.33
CA PHE A 11 12.33 4.15 -1.49
C PHE A 11 11.12 3.22 -1.42
N ALA A 12 11.24 2.05 -2.04
CA ALA A 12 10.20 1.03 -1.98
C ALA A 12 10.24 0.33 -0.62
N VAL A 13 9.06 -0.08 -0.14
CA VAL A 13 8.95 -0.97 1.02
C VAL A 13 9.06 -2.41 0.52
N GLU A 14 10.10 -3.11 0.95
CA GLU A 14 10.34 -4.50 0.58
C GLU A 14 9.75 -5.48 1.62
N GLY A 15 9.69 -6.77 1.30
CA GLY A 15 9.25 -7.80 2.25
C GLY A 15 7.74 -7.91 2.47
N ILE A 16 6.92 -7.14 1.73
CA ILE A 16 5.47 -7.26 1.76
C ILE A 16 5.04 -8.53 0.98
N PRO A 17 4.29 -9.46 1.59
CA PRO A 17 3.81 -10.66 0.90
C PRO A 17 2.69 -10.33 -0.08
N GLU A 18 2.22 -11.35 -0.81
CA GLU A 18 0.96 -11.24 -1.54
C GLU A 18 -0.19 -11.01 -0.55
N ILE A 19 -1.05 -10.04 -0.86
CA ILE A 19 -2.14 -9.63 0.02
C ILE A 19 -3.41 -10.42 -0.31
N GLU A 20 -4.03 -10.96 0.72
CA GLU A 20 -5.29 -11.70 0.69
C GLU A 20 -6.35 -11.00 1.55
N ALA A 21 -7.61 -11.42 1.39
CA ALA A 21 -8.74 -10.85 2.13
C ALA A 21 -8.58 -11.07 3.64
N GLY A 22 -8.83 -10.02 4.42
CA GLY A 22 -8.76 -10.03 5.88
C GLY A 22 -7.36 -9.76 6.46
N MET A 23 -6.33 -9.57 5.63
CA MET A 23 -4.99 -9.22 6.10
C MET A 23 -4.92 -7.77 6.62
N ASP A 24 -4.31 -7.57 7.79
CA ASP A 24 -4.08 -6.23 8.35
C ASP A 24 -2.87 -5.57 7.66
N LEU A 25 -3.16 -4.62 6.77
CA LEU A 25 -2.12 -3.88 6.06
C LEU A 25 -1.26 -3.00 6.97
N GLY A 26 -1.83 -2.46 8.05
CA GLY A 26 -1.10 -1.61 8.99
C GLY A 26 -0.01 -2.40 9.71
N GLU A 27 -0.35 -3.59 10.21
CA GLU A 27 0.58 -4.49 10.87
C GLU A 27 1.68 -5.00 9.91
N LEU A 28 1.30 -5.37 8.69
CA LEU A 28 2.25 -5.86 7.67
C LEU A 28 3.23 -4.78 7.23
N ILE A 29 2.73 -3.58 6.90
CA ILE A 29 3.58 -2.47 6.48
C ILE A 29 4.44 -1.98 7.64
N GLY A 30 3.89 -1.90 8.86
CA GLY A 30 4.64 -1.55 10.05
C GLY A 30 5.79 -2.51 10.33
N SER A 31 5.54 -3.82 10.18
CA SER A 31 6.55 -4.86 10.35
C SER A 31 7.66 -4.76 9.29
N ALA A 32 7.31 -4.52 8.02
CA ALA A 32 8.28 -4.35 6.93
C ALA A 32 9.16 -3.11 7.10
N LEU A 33 8.64 -2.05 7.73
CA LEU A 33 9.34 -0.80 7.96
C LEU A 33 10.10 -0.74 9.29
N ALA A 34 9.97 -1.77 10.15
CA ALA A 34 10.56 -1.78 11.48
C ALA A 34 12.08 -1.56 11.48
N SER A 35 12.79 -2.04 10.46
CA SER A 35 14.24 -1.88 10.30
C SER A 35 14.65 -0.55 9.66
N THR A 36 13.80 0.03 8.81
CA THR A 36 14.07 1.32 8.14
C THR A 36 13.85 2.51 9.09
N GLY A 37 12.86 2.39 9.98
CA GLY A 37 12.45 3.47 10.89
C GLY A 37 11.61 4.52 10.17
N LEU A 38 10.38 4.71 10.65
CA LEU A 38 9.51 5.82 10.24
C LEU A 38 9.72 7.01 11.16
N HIS A 39 9.85 8.20 10.57
CA HIS A 39 9.91 9.45 11.29
C HIS A 39 8.59 10.20 11.22
N HIS A 40 8.36 11.07 12.19
CA HIS A 40 7.22 11.96 12.16
C HIS A 40 7.28 12.87 10.92
N GLY A 41 6.19 12.89 10.15
CA GLY A 41 6.10 13.65 8.91
C GLY A 41 6.43 12.86 7.64
N ASP A 42 6.86 11.60 7.75
CA ASP A 42 7.00 10.71 6.61
C ASP A 42 5.63 10.39 5.97
N ILE A 43 5.64 10.17 4.66
CA ILE A 43 4.44 9.87 3.87
C ILE A 43 4.53 8.43 3.38
N LEU A 44 3.51 7.64 3.72
CA LEU A 44 3.32 6.29 3.19
C LEU A 44 2.41 6.34 1.96
N VAL A 45 2.88 5.83 0.83
CA VAL A 45 2.10 5.71 -0.40
C VAL A 45 1.73 4.24 -0.59
N VAL A 46 0.43 3.95 -0.58
CA VAL A 46 -0.12 2.59 -0.75
C VAL A 46 -0.96 2.54 -2.01
N SER A 47 -0.72 1.52 -2.85
CA SER A 47 -1.57 1.30 -4.02
C SER A 47 -2.98 0.87 -3.60
N SER A 48 -4.00 1.37 -4.29
CA SER A 48 -5.40 0.99 -4.02
C SER A 48 -5.65 -0.52 -4.16
N LYS A 49 -4.86 -1.20 -5.01
CA LYS A 49 -5.02 -2.64 -5.26
C LYS A 49 -4.85 -3.49 -4.01
N ILE A 50 -3.84 -3.22 -3.19
CA ILE A 50 -3.62 -4.04 -1.99
C ILE A 50 -4.65 -3.75 -0.90
N VAL A 51 -5.15 -2.51 -0.86
CA VAL A 51 -6.27 -2.12 0.01
C VAL A 51 -7.53 -2.89 -0.39
N SER A 52 -7.88 -2.89 -1.68
CA SER A 52 -9.04 -3.66 -2.18
C SER A 52 -8.92 -5.16 -1.90
N LYS A 53 -7.72 -5.75 -2.02
CA LYS A 53 -7.50 -7.16 -1.69
C LYS A 53 -7.71 -7.44 -0.20
N ALA A 54 -7.09 -6.65 0.68
CA ALA A 54 -7.22 -6.79 2.13
C ALA A 54 -8.67 -6.63 2.59
N GLU A 55 -9.42 -5.72 1.97
CA GLU A 55 -10.85 -5.50 2.25
C GLU A 55 -11.77 -6.56 1.60
N GLY A 56 -11.21 -7.54 0.89
CA GLY A 56 -11.99 -8.61 0.24
C GLY A 56 -12.84 -8.14 -0.94
N ARG A 57 -12.51 -7.00 -1.58
CA ARG A 57 -13.22 -6.46 -2.75
C ARG A 57 -12.81 -7.15 -4.07
N ILE A 58 -12.37 -8.40 -4.01
CA ILE A 58 -12.03 -9.17 -5.20
C ILE A 58 -13.33 -9.79 -5.72
N VAL A 59 -13.81 -9.29 -6.85
CA VAL A 59 -14.91 -9.92 -7.59
C VAL A 59 -14.31 -10.93 -8.55
N HIS A 60 -14.63 -12.22 -8.36
CA HIS A 60 -14.38 -13.23 -9.38
C HIS A 60 -15.43 -13.07 -10.47
N ALA A 61 -15.02 -12.51 -11.61
CA ALA A 61 -15.83 -12.53 -12.80
C ALA A 61 -15.24 -13.54 -13.78
N ASP A 62 -16.08 -14.43 -14.29
CA ASP A 62 -15.72 -15.35 -15.38
C ASP A 62 -15.42 -14.58 -16.69
N ASP A 63 -15.83 -13.30 -16.76
CA ASP A 63 -15.56 -12.36 -17.84
C ASP A 63 -15.30 -10.94 -17.30
N ARG A 64 -14.22 -10.28 -17.74
CA ARG A 64 -13.75 -8.98 -17.21
C ARG A 64 -14.76 -7.84 -17.42
N GLU A 65 -15.61 -7.94 -18.44
CA GLU A 65 -16.66 -6.95 -18.74
C GLU A 65 -17.83 -6.99 -17.75
N GLN A 66 -18.11 -8.16 -17.16
CA GLN A 66 -19.19 -8.31 -16.18
C GLN A 66 -18.86 -7.59 -14.86
N ALA A 67 -17.62 -7.71 -14.38
CA ALA A 67 -17.17 -7.01 -13.16
C ALA A 67 -17.24 -5.48 -13.28
N ILE A 68 -17.07 -4.93 -14.48
CA ILE A 68 -17.15 -3.48 -14.73
C ILE A 68 -18.62 -3.01 -14.72
N THR A 69 -19.55 -3.86 -15.15
CA THR A 69 -20.98 -3.55 -15.24
C THR A 69 -21.65 -3.52 -13.87
N ASP A 70 -21.20 -4.36 -12.93
CA ASP A 70 -21.78 -4.49 -11.58
C ASP A 70 -21.39 -3.35 -10.62
N GLU A 71 -20.50 -2.43 -11.04
CA GLU A 71 -20.10 -1.25 -10.26
C GLU A 71 -20.98 -0.01 -10.56
N THR A 72 -22.15 -0.19 -11.20
CA THR A 72 -23.09 0.89 -11.59
C THR A 72 -24.32 1.02 -10.69
#